data_AF-A0A9Q0S503-F1
#
_entry.id   AF-A0A9Q0S503-F1
#
_cell.length_a   1.000
_cell.length_b   1.000
_cell.length_c   1.000
_cell.angle_alpha   90.00
_cell.angle_beta   90.00
_cell.angle_gamma   90.00
#
_symmetry.space_group_name_H-M   'P 1'
#
loop_
_entity.id
_entity.type
_entity.pdbx_description
1 polymer ?
#
loop_
_entity_poly.entity_id
_entity_poly.type
_entity_poly.pdbx_seq_one_letter_code
_entity_poly.pdbx_strand_id
1 'polypeptide(L)'
;MGLFSFAVKGGILYSAFYATRHYNVWADSEKSSALYNELSQKASPHLKSVRAQIPLEIPPLPSSGELCYIYTHYHNKAVKNTIYFIHRLPCYLGQWAKTAKDGISKALEAPPPK
;
A
#
# COMPACT_ATOMS: atom_id res chain seq x y z
N MET A 1 -0.86 -14.55 -25.03
CA MET A 1 -1.39 -13.98 -23.78
C MET A 1 -0.57 -12.82 -23.17
N GLY A 2 0.68 -12.56 -23.59
CA GLY A 2 1.51 -11.51 -22.96
C GLY A 2 1.11 -10.06 -23.25
N LEU A 3 0.76 -9.72 -24.50
CA LEU A 3 0.54 -8.33 -24.91
C LEU A 3 -0.76 -7.72 -24.36
N PHE A 4 -1.85 -8.49 -24.30
CA PHE A 4 -3.13 -8.03 -23.74
C PHE A 4 -3.02 -7.75 -22.24
N SER A 5 -2.40 -8.66 -21.47
CA SER A 5 -2.18 -8.45 -20.04
C SER A 5 -1.27 -7.24 -19.78
N PHE A 6 -0.24 -7.05 -20.61
CA PHE A 6 0.63 -5.88 -20.53
C PHE A 6 -0.12 -4.58 -20.83
N ALA A 7 -0.96 -4.54 -21.87
CA ALA A 7 -1.75 -3.37 -22.22
C ALA A 7 -2.77 -3.01 -21.11
N VAL A 8 -3.46 -4.00 -20.54
CA VAL A 8 -4.40 -3.78 -19.44
C VAL A 8 -3.68 -3.27 -18.19
N LYS A 9 -2.60 -3.93 -17.77
CA LYS A 9 -1.81 -3.51 -16.60
C LYS A 9 -1.15 -2.15 -16.80
N GLY A 10 -0.61 -1.90 -17.99
CA GLY A 10 -0.02 -0.63 -18.39
C GLY A 10 -1.06 0.49 -18.40
N GLY A 11 -2.27 0.23 -18.92
CA GLY A 11 -3.38 1.18 -18.91
C GLY A 11 -3.83 1.55 -17.49
N ILE A 12 -3.93 0.56 -16.59
CA ILE A 12 -4.26 0.81 -15.17
C ILE A 12 -3.17 1.65 -14.49
N LEU A 13 -1.89 1.31 -14.71
CA LEU A 13 -0.78 2.09 -14.14
C LEU A 13 -0.74 3.51 -14.69
N TYR A 14 -0.95 3.66 -16.00
CA TYR A 14 -0.96 4.97 -16.66
C TYR A 14 -2.11 5.85 -16.18
N SER A 15 -3.32 5.29 -16.05
CA SER A 15 -4.48 6.05 -15.56
C SER A 15 -4.30 6.47 -14.10
N ALA A 16 -3.78 5.58 -13.25
CA ALA A 16 -3.43 5.91 -11.87
C ALA A 16 -2.36 7.01 -11.79
N PHE A 17 -1.30 6.91 -12.62
CA PHE A 17 -0.26 7.92 -12.67
C PHE A 17 -0.81 9.27 -13.16
N TYR A 18 -1.60 9.27 -14.22
CA TYR A 18 -2.21 10.49 -14.76
C TYR A 18 -3.15 11.15 -13.74
N ALA A 19 -3.97 10.37 -13.04
CA ALA A 19 -4.83 10.85 -11.97
C ALA A 19 -4.01 11.47 -10.83
N THR A 20 -3.00 10.78 -10.31
CA THR A 20 -2.16 11.31 -9.22
C THR A 20 -1.40 12.58 -9.63
N ARG A 21 -1.00 12.68 -10.90
CA ARG A 21 -0.42 13.91 -11.45
C ARG A 21 -1.45 15.05 -11.52
N HIS A 22 -2.68 14.77 -11.95
CA HIS A 22 -3.76 15.74 -11.98
C HIS A 22 -4.13 16.27 -10.59
N TYR A 23 -4.10 15.41 -9.57
CA TYR A 23 -4.32 15.79 -8.17
C TYR A 23 -3.13 16.50 -7.53
N ASN A 24 -2.10 16.89 -8.29
CA ASN A 24 -0.91 17.58 -7.79
C ASN A 24 -0.15 16.81 -6.69
N VAL A 25 -0.28 15.49 -6.62
CA VAL A 25 0.45 14.67 -5.63
C VAL A 25 1.96 14.82 -5.82
N TRP A 26 2.38 14.93 -7.07
CA TRP A 26 3.78 15.08 -7.50
C TRP A 26 4.16 16.52 -7.88
N ALA A 27 3.33 17.51 -7.52
CA ALA A 27 3.61 18.91 -7.82
C ALA A 27 4.63 19.51 -6.84
N ASP A 28 4.85 20.82 -6.96
CA ASP A 28 5.71 21.56 -6.04
C ASP A 28 5.26 21.39 -4.58
N SER A 29 6.22 21.49 -3.66
CA SER A 29 6.01 21.27 -2.23
C SER A 29 4.84 22.07 -1.64
N GLU A 30 4.55 23.25 -2.17
CA GLU A 30 3.44 24.10 -1.75
C GLU A 30 2.06 23.54 -2.16
N LYS A 31 1.95 22.98 -3.36
CA LYS A 31 0.69 22.39 -3.86
C LYS A 31 0.42 21.05 -3.18
N SER A 32 1.44 20.24 -2.97
CA SER A 32 1.30 18.96 -2.26
C SER A 32 0.98 19.15 -0.77
N SER A 33 1.52 20.19 -0.12
CA SER A 33 1.18 20.49 1.27
C SER A 33 -0.25 21.04 1.42
N ALA A 34 -0.70 21.87 0.48
CA ALA A 34 -2.10 22.32 0.42
C ALA A 34 -3.06 21.14 0.26
N LEU A 35 -2.75 20.19 -0.63
CA LEU A 35 -3.53 18.96 -0.82
C LEU A 35 -3.60 18.12 0.46
N TYR A 36 -2.49 17.98 1.18
CA TYR A 36 -2.47 17.25 2.46
C TYR A 36 -3.40 17.88 3.50
N ASN A 37 -3.35 19.21 3.61
CA ASN A 37 -4.21 19.94 4.55
C ASN A 37 -5.69 19.78 4.18
N GLU A 38 -6.04 19.86 2.90
CA GLU A 38 -7.40 19.63 2.40
C GLU A 38 -7.89 18.21 2.70
N LEU A 39 -7.05 17.20 2.42
CA LEU A 39 -7.36 15.79 2.71
C LEU A 39 -7.52 15.54 4.21
N SER A 40 -6.65 16.11 5.04
CA SER A 40 -6.73 16.02 6.50
C SER A 40 -8.04 16.62 7.02
N GLN A 41 -8.43 17.80 6.51
CA GLN A 41 -9.70 18.44 6.87
C GLN A 41 -10.92 17.62 6.46
N LYS A 42 -10.91 17.05 5.25
CA LYS A 42 -12.00 16.18 4.77
C LYS A 42 -12.06 14.83 5.50
N ALA A 43 -10.91 14.29 5.90
CA ALA A 43 -10.85 13.02 6.63
C ALA A 43 -11.21 13.17 8.12
N SER A 44 -10.90 14.33 8.73
CA SER A 44 -11.17 14.66 10.14
C SER A 44 -12.56 14.28 10.66
N PRO A 45 -13.69 14.62 9.98
CA PRO A 45 -15.02 14.24 10.46
C PRO A 45 -15.28 12.73 10.49
N HIS A 46 -14.64 11.96 9.59
CA HIS A 46 -14.83 10.51 9.47
C HIS A 46 -13.90 9.70 10.38
N LEU A 47 -12.82 10.33 10.87
CA LEU A 47 -11.87 9.69 11.78
C LEU A 47 -12.29 9.79 13.25
N LYS A 48 -13.47 10.35 13.57
CA LYS A 48 -13.95 10.48 14.96
C LYS A 48 -14.07 9.13 15.68
N SER A 49 -14.57 8.09 15.00
CA SER A 49 -14.68 6.74 15.57
C SER A 49 -13.33 6.07 15.76
N VAL A 50 -12.40 6.28 14.82
CA VAL A 50 -11.02 5.77 14.89
C VAL A 50 -10.24 6.47 15.99
N ARG A 51 -10.41 7.80 16.13
CA ARG A 51 -9.79 8.61 17.18
C ARG A 51 -10.21 8.19 18.59
N ALA A 52 -11.44 7.68 18.74
CA ALA A 52 -11.94 7.15 20.00
C ALA A 52 -11.26 5.83 20.41
N GLN A 53 -10.78 5.03 19.45
CA GLN A 53 -10.11 3.74 19.69
C GLN A 53 -8.59 3.87 19.71
N ILE A 54 -8.05 4.81 18.93
CA ILE A 54 -6.62 5.08 18.79
C ILE A 54 -6.48 6.60 18.80
N PRO A 55 -5.86 7.22 19.81
CA PRO A 55 -5.67 8.68 19.87
C PRO A 55 -4.67 9.13 18.80
N LEU A 56 -5.15 9.16 17.56
CA LEU A 56 -4.41 9.54 16.37
C LEU A 56 -4.84 10.96 15.99
N GLU A 57 -4.00 11.93 16.35
CA GLU A 57 -4.01 13.24 15.70
C GLU A 57 -3.16 13.15 14.44
N ILE A 58 -3.71 13.64 13.33
CA ILE A 58 -2.94 13.76 12.08
C ILE A 58 -1.93 14.88 12.32
N PRO A 59 -0.63 14.60 12.39
CA PRO A 59 0.36 15.63 12.66
C PRO A 59 0.41 16.62 11.48
N PRO A 60 0.69 17.90 11.75
CA PRO A 60 1.02 18.85 10.68
C PRO A 60 2.25 18.34 9.92
N LEU A 61 2.31 18.64 8.62
CA LEU A 61 3.52 18.36 7.84
C LEU A 61 4.70 19.09 8.49
N PRO A 62 5.81 18.40 8.79
CA PRO A 62 6.98 19.01 9.40
C PRO A 62 7.59 20.09 8.51
N SER A 63 8.31 21.04 9.11
CA SER A 63 9.05 22.06 8.34
C SER A 63 10.12 21.40 7.46
N SER A 64 10.48 22.04 6.34
CA SER A 64 11.21 21.44 5.21
C SER A 64 12.47 20.64 5.55
N GLY A 65 13.19 20.97 6.63
CA GLY A 65 14.36 20.23 7.10
C GLY A 65 14.05 18.83 7.66
N GLU A 66 12.95 18.69 8.40
CA GLU A 66 12.51 17.41 8.99
C GLU A 66 11.83 16.51 7.94
N LEU A 67 11.15 17.12 6.95
CA LEU A 67 10.57 16.43 5.79
C LEU A 67 11.63 15.66 4.98
N CYS A 68 12.80 16.26 4.76
CA CYS A 68 13.91 15.62 4.05
C CYS A 68 14.42 14.37 4.80
N TYR A 69 14.55 14.48 6.13
CA TYR A 69 14.93 13.36 6.99
C TYR A 69 13.89 12.24 6.98
N ILE A 70 12.61 12.57 7.13
CA ILE A 70 11.50 11.61 7.08
C ILE A 70 11.46 10.92 5.73
N TYR A 71 11.50 11.68 4.63
CA TYR A 71 11.52 11.12 3.29
C TYR A 71 12.67 10.14 3.11
N THR A 72 13.89 10.55 3.46
CA THR A 72 15.08 9.69 3.38
C THR A 72 14.94 8.44 4.25
N HIS A 73 14.45 8.58 5.48
CA HIS A 73 14.26 7.46 6.41
C HIS A 73 13.23 6.44 5.90
N TYR A 74 12.06 6.91 5.47
CA TYR A 74 10.98 6.05 4.99
C TYR A 74 11.28 5.47 3.61
N HIS A 75 11.96 6.22 2.74
CA HIS A 75 12.44 5.70 1.46
C HIS A 75 13.42 4.55 1.68
N ASN A 76 14.44 4.73 2.54
CA ASN A 76 15.40 3.68 2.85
C ASN A 76 14.75 2.47 3.53
N LYS A 77 13.80 2.68 4.44
CA LYS A 77 13.02 1.58 5.04
C LYS A 77 12.19 0.85 3.99
N ALA A 78 11.52 1.57 3.10
CA ALA A 78 10.73 0.98 2.03
C ALA A 78 11.59 0.10 1.13
N VAL A 79 12.72 0.62 0.63
CA VAL A 79 13.66 -0.15 -0.21
C VAL A 79 14.15 -1.41 0.51
N LYS A 80 14.61 -1.28 1.76
CA LYS A 80 15.07 -2.43 2.56
C LYS A 80 13.97 -3.48 2.74
N ASN A 81 12.76 -3.05 3.08
CA ASN A 81 11.64 -3.96 3.30
C ASN A 81 11.17 -4.63 2.01
N THR A 82 11.16 -3.92 0.88
CA THR A 82 10.80 -4.50 -0.42
C THR A 82 11.80 -5.57 -0.83
N ILE A 83 13.10 -5.30 -0.73
CA ILE A 83 14.14 -6.29 -1.04
C ILE A 83 14.02 -7.49 -0.09
N TYR A 84 13.79 -7.24 1.19
CA TYR A 84 13.59 -8.31 2.18
C TYR A 84 12.36 -9.16 1.86
N PHE A 85 11.25 -8.54 1.44
CA PHE A 85 10.05 -9.26 1.00
C PHE A 85 10.33 -10.11 -0.22
N ILE A 86 10.99 -9.56 -1.25
CA ILE A 86 11.39 -10.31 -2.45
C ILE A 86 12.29 -11.50 -2.08
N HIS A 87 13.23 -11.30 -1.16
CA HIS A 87 14.10 -12.37 -0.68
C HIS A 87 13.30 -13.47 0.03
N ARG A 88 12.30 -13.13 0.84
CA ARG A 88 11.44 -14.10 1.55
C ARG A 88 10.32 -14.69 0.70
N LEU A 89 10.08 -14.13 -0.48
CA LEU A 89 9.00 -14.52 -1.37
C LEU A 89 8.99 -16.03 -1.69
N PRO A 90 10.14 -16.69 -1.96
CA PRO A 90 10.17 -18.15 -2.15
C PRO A 90 9.71 -18.94 -0.92
N CYS A 91 10.03 -18.49 0.30
CA CYS A 91 9.57 -19.14 1.52
C CYS A 91 8.05 -19.00 1.69
N TYR A 92 7.50 -17.82 1.42
CA TYR A 92 6.05 -17.59 1.48
C TYR A 92 5.30 -18.43 0.45
N LEU A 93 5.82 -18.52 -0.78
CA LEU A 93 5.25 -19.37 -1.82
C LEU A 93 5.29 -20.85 -1.44
N GLY A 94 6.40 -21.33 -0.87
CA GLY A 94 6.51 -22.71 -0.39
C GLY A 94 5.52 -23.04 0.73
N GLN A 95 5.32 -22.12 1.67
CA GLN A 95 4.31 -22.26 2.73
C GLN A 95 2.89 -22.30 2.15
N TRP A 96 2.56 -21.38 1.24
CA TRP A 96 1.27 -21.35 0.57
C TRP A 96 1.00 -22.62 -0.24
N ALA A 97 1.99 -23.09 -1.01
CA ALA A 97 1.87 -24.32 -1.80
C ALA A 97 1.64 -25.54 -0.89
N LYS A 98 2.31 -25.61 0.26
CA LYS A 98 2.08 -26.65 1.25
C LYS A 98 0.67 -26.58 1.83
N THR A 99 0.21 -25.40 2.27
CA THR A 99 -1.15 -25.22 2.79
C THR A 99 -2.21 -25.58 1.76
N ALA A 100 -2.02 -25.22 0.49
CA ALA A 100 -2.93 -25.60 -0.59
C ALA A 100 -2.98 -27.12 -0.77
N LYS A 101 -1.81 -27.79 -0.81
CA LYS A 101 -1.72 -29.25 -0.91
C LYS A 101 -2.40 -29.94 0.28
N ASP A 102 -2.11 -29.50 1.50
CA ASP A 102 -2.64 -30.07 2.72
C ASP A 102 -4.17 -29.89 2.78
N GLY A 103 -4.68 -28.73 2.34
CA GLY A 103 -6.12 -28.45 2.24
C GLY A 103 -6.84 -29.35 1.22
N ILE A 104 -6.25 -29.55 0.04
CA ILE A 104 -6.81 -30.45 -0.99
C ILE A 104 -6.81 -31.89 -0.48
N SER A 105 -5.70 -32.34 0.12
CA SER A 105 -5.58 -33.71 0.65
C SER A 105 -6.62 -33.98 1.73
N LYS A 106 -6.80 -33.02 2.66
CA LYS A 106 -7.82 -33.11 3.71
C LYS A 106 -9.25 -33.13 3.17
N ALA A 107 -9.53 -32.45 2.06
CA ALA A 107 -10.85 -32.48 1.42
C ALA A 107 -11.11 -33.82 0.70
N LEU A 108 -10.07 -34.45 0.15
CA LEU A 108 -10.16 -35.76 -0.49
C LEU A 108 -10.28 -36.92 0.50
N GLU A 109 -9.69 -36.77 1.70
CA GLU A 109 -9.75 -37.76 2.78
C GLU A 109 -11.00 -37.63 3.66
N ALA A 110 -11.83 -36.60 3.44
CA ALA A 110 -13.06 -36.40 4.21
C ALA A 110 -14.08 -37.51 3.91
N PRO A 111 -14.58 -38.26 4.92
CA PRO A 111 -15.60 -39.28 4.69
C PRO A 111 -16.89 -38.65 4.16
N PRO A 112 -17.67 -39.36 3.32
CA PRO A 112 -18.89 -38.81 2.74
C PRO A 112 -19.89 -38.42 3.85
N PRO A 113 -20.64 -37.31 3.69
CA PRO A 113 -21.65 -36.92 4.65
C PRO A 113 -22.73 -38.01 4.74
N LYS A 114 -23.12 -38.33 5.97
CA LYS A 114 -24.19 -39.28 6.30
C LYS A 114 -25.56 -38.77 5.88
#